data_AF-A0A0D0Q5H1-F1
#
_entry.id   AF-A0A0D0Q5H1-F1
#
_cell.length_a   1.000
_cell.length_b   1.000
_cell.length_c   1.000
_cell.angle_alpha   90.00
_cell.angle_beta   90.00
_cell.angle_gamma   90.00
#
_symmetry.space_group_name_H-M   'P 1'
#
loop_
_entity.id
_entity.type
_entity.pdbx_description
1 polymer ?
#
loop_
_entity_poly.entity_id
_entity_poly.type
_entity_poly.pdbx_seq_one_letter_code
_entity_poly.pdbx_strand_id
1 'polypeptide(L)'
;MGPLEPNVPELILGLIVFFLLFAVLGKVVLPRIERTLAERHDKTDGGLVRAEAARAEAERIRDEFQAELSAARHEAAAIRQTAAEEGAALVAALRAEGLQQRERLVAEAQVQLAADKVLAEAELREDVIKVATELASRVVGEPLADLSSTRAIAEEYRNRATV
;
A
#
# COMPACT_ATOMS: atom_id res chain seq x y z
N MET A 1 113.99 -33.17 13.10
CA MET A 1 112.57 -33.45 13.36
C MET A 1 111.82 -32.14 13.19
N GLY A 2 111.42 -31.87 11.94
CA GLY A 2 110.93 -30.55 11.51
C GLY A 2 109.48 -30.32 11.97
N PRO A 3 109.14 -29.12 12.46
CA PRO A 3 107.79 -28.81 12.96
C PRO A 3 106.81 -28.40 11.84
N LEU A 4 107.09 -28.78 10.59
CA LEU A 4 106.35 -28.36 9.38
C LEU A 4 106.07 -29.54 8.43
N GLU A 5 105.86 -30.74 8.97
CA GLU A 5 105.14 -31.77 8.22
C GLU A 5 103.66 -31.69 8.65
N PRO A 6 102.74 -31.31 7.76
CA PRO A 6 101.32 -31.36 8.10
C PRO A 6 101.00 -32.82 8.43
N ASN A 7 100.48 -33.07 9.63
CA ASN A 7 99.98 -34.38 10.00
C ASN A 7 98.74 -34.64 9.13
N VAL A 8 98.95 -35.25 7.95
CA VAL A 8 97.93 -35.49 6.91
C VAL A 8 96.64 -36.09 7.49
N PRO A 9 96.68 -37.01 8.50
CA PRO A 9 95.48 -37.50 9.17
C PRO A 9 94.66 -36.42 9.89
N GLU A 10 95.30 -35.44 10.56
CA GLU A 10 94.59 -34.35 11.25
C GLU A 10 93.95 -33.38 10.25
N LEU A 11 94.63 -33.11 9.13
CA LEU A 11 94.09 -32.27 8.06
C LEU A 11 92.87 -32.94 7.40
N ILE A 12 92.93 -34.24 7.11
CA ILE A 12 91.82 -35.01 6.54
C ILE A 12 90.64 -35.07 7.52
N LEU A 13 90.90 -35.31 8.81
CA LEU A 13 89.85 -35.32 9.83
C LEU A 13 89.19 -33.94 9.99
N GLY A 14 89.98 -32.87 10.00
CA GLY A 14 89.48 -31.50 10.02
C GLY A 14 88.61 -31.18 8.80
N LEU A 15 89.01 -31.63 7.62
CA LEU A 15 88.23 -31.48 6.39
C LEU A 15 86.90 -32.24 6.46
N ILE A 16 86.90 -33.48 6.96
CA ILE A 16 85.69 -34.29 7.13
C ILE A 16 84.72 -33.61 8.11
N VAL A 17 85.21 -33.14 9.26
CA VAL A 17 84.39 -32.43 10.25
C VAL A 17 83.86 -31.11 9.68
N PHE A 18 84.68 -30.37 8.93
CA PHE A 18 84.26 -29.14 8.25
C PHE A 18 83.14 -29.40 7.25
N PHE A 19 83.27 -30.39 6.37
CA PHE A 19 82.22 -30.74 5.41
C PHE A 19 80.96 -31.28 6.09
N LEU A 20 81.09 -32.03 7.18
CA LEU A 20 79.95 -32.52 7.94
C LEU A 20 79.20 -31.36 8.60
N LEU A 21 79.90 -30.40 9.20
CA LEU A 21 79.31 -29.19 9.76
C LEU A 21 78.69 -28.31 8.65
N PHE A 22 79.36 -28.15 7.52
CA PHE A 22 78.85 -27.40 6.37
C PHE A 22 77.58 -28.03 5.80
N ALA A 23 77.52 -29.36 5.71
CA ALA A 23 76.33 -30.09 5.29
C ALA A 23 75.16 -29.89 6.26
N VAL A 24 75.41 -29.89 7.58
CA VAL A 24 74.40 -29.59 8.59
C VAL A 24 73.92 -28.14 8.48
N LEU A 25 74.83 -27.18 8.29
CA LEU A 25 74.52 -25.77 8.13
C LEU A 25 73.65 -25.52 6.89
N GLY A 26 74.06 -26.07 5.74
CA GLY A 26 73.32 -25.93 4.48
C GLY A 26 71.98 -26.67 4.48
N LYS A 27 71.90 -27.87 5.06
CA LYS A 27 70.69 -28.71 5.01
C LYS A 27 69.68 -28.40 6.11
N VAL A 28 70.09 -27.83 7.24
CA VAL A 28 69.20 -27.61 8.41
C VAL A 28 69.05 -26.13 8.76
N VAL A 29 70.12 -25.34 8.76
CA VAL A 29 70.07 -23.95 9.24
C VAL A 29 69.56 -23.00 8.16
N LEU A 30 70.08 -23.11 6.93
CA LEU A 30 69.60 -22.33 5.78
C LEU A 30 68.08 -22.41 5.57
N PRO A 31 67.47 -23.61 5.47
CA PRO A 31 66.02 -23.69 5.24
C PRO A 31 65.19 -23.16 6.41
N ARG A 32 65.71 -23.21 7.65
CA ARG A 32 65.03 -22.61 8.80
C ARG A 32 65.01 -21.09 8.71
N ILE A 33 66.12 -20.46 8.30
CA ILE A 33 66.21 -19.01 8.13
C ILE A 33 65.28 -18.56 7.01
N GLU A 34 65.34 -19.20 5.85
CA GLU A 34 64.46 -18.90 4.71
C GLU A 34 62.98 -19.01 5.09
N ARG A 35 62.60 -20.06 5.82
CA ARG A 35 61.22 -20.24 6.29
C ARG A 35 60.79 -19.09 7.20
N THR A 36 61.62 -18.67 8.16
CA THR A 36 61.26 -17.57 9.06
C THR A 36 61.19 -16.22 8.35
N LEU A 37 62.03 -16.00 7.34
CA LEU A 37 61.96 -14.79 6.50
C LEU A 37 60.70 -14.80 5.64
N ALA A 38 60.38 -15.93 5.00
CA ALA A 38 59.16 -16.08 4.21
C ALA A 38 57.90 -15.91 5.07
N GLU A 39 57.85 -16.48 6.28
CA GLU A 39 56.74 -16.29 7.22
C GLU A 39 56.57 -14.84 7.68
N ARG A 40 57.67 -14.08 7.85
CA ARG A 40 57.59 -12.65 8.18
C ARG A 40 57.15 -11.81 6.98
N HIS A 41 57.71 -12.08 5.81
CA HIS A 41 57.35 -11.41 4.56
C HIS A 41 55.88 -11.63 4.22
N ASP A 42 55.38 -12.85 4.30
CA ASP A 42 53.98 -13.20 4.04
C ASP A 42 53.02 -12.58 5.06
N LYS A 43 53.41 -12.52 6.35
CA LYS A 43 52.61 -11.86 7.39
C LYS A 43 52.48 -10.36 7.18
N THR A 44 53.54 -9.70 6.71
CA THR A 44 53.51 -8.25 6.48
C THR A 44 52.84 -7.91 5.15
N ASP A 45 53.34 -8.44 4.04
CA ASP A 45 52.84 -8.09 2.70
C ASP A 45 51.49 -8.74 2.43
N GLY A 46 51.34 -10.03 2.75
CA GLY A 46 50.04 -10.71 2.66
C GLY A 46 49.03 -10.17 3.67
N GLY A 47 49.47 -9.56 4.78
CA GLY A 47 48.63 -8.84 5.72
C GLY A 47 48.10 -7.53 5.14
N LEU A 48 48.97 -6.73 4.52
CA LEU A 48 48.61 -5.47 3.86
C LEU A 48 47.67 -5.69 2.67
N VAL A 49 47.98 -6.64 1.78
CA VAL A 49 47.13 -6.98 0.63
C VAL A 49 45.74 -7.43 1.08
N ARG A 50 45.65 -8.26 2.14
CA ARG A 50 44.35 -8.67 2.69
C ARG A 50 43.59 -7.51 3.33
N ALA A 51 44.28 -6.60 4.01
CA ALA A 51 43.67 -5.41 4.61
C ALA A 51 43.15 -4.44 3.53
N GLU A 52 43.90 -4.24 2.45
CA GLU A 52 43.46 -3.43 1.31
C GLU A 52 42.29 -4.05 0.58
N ALA A 53 42.32 -5.36 0.32
CA ALA A 53 41.19 -6.08 -0.27
C ALA A 53 39.93 -5.99 0.59
N ALA A 54 40.06 -6.17 1.91
CA ALA A 54 38.94 -6.04 2.83
C ALA A 54 38.38 -4.61 2.89
N ARG A 55 39.25 -3.59 2.80
CA ARG A 55 38.82 -2.18 2.73
C ARG A 55 38.09 -1.89 1.42
N ALA A 56 38.64 -2.32 0.29
CA ALA A 56 38.02 -2.13 -1.02
C ALA A 56 36.66 -2.84 -1.11
N GLU A 57 36.55 -4.04 -0.54
CA GLU A 57 35.27 -4.76 -0.46
C GLU A 57 34.27 -4.06 0.45
N ALA A 58 34.71 -3.56 1.61
CA ALA A 58 33.85 -2.77 2.51
C ALA A 58 33.37 -1.47 1.86
N GLU A 59 34.22 -0.77 1.10
CA GLU A 59 33.84 0.42 0.34
C GLU A 59 32.85 0.09 -0.77
N ARG A 60 33.09 -0.99 -1.54
CA ARG A 60 32.15 -1.45 -2.57
C ARG A 60 30.78 -1.77 -1.98
N ILE A 61 30.75 -2.53 -0.89
CA ILE A 61 29.51 -2.88 -0.19
C ILE A 61 28.82 -1.61 0.30
N ARG A 62 29.55 -0.66 0.90
CA ARG A 62 28.96 0.60 1.37
C ARG A 62 28.33 1.38 0.22
N ASP A 63 29.00 1.47 -0.91
CA ASP A 63 28.52 2.21 -2.08
C ASP A 63 27.31 1.50 -2.72
N GLU A 64 27.30 0.17 -2.78
CA GLU A 64 26.13 -0.64 -3.18
C GLU A 64 24.92 -0.39 -2.24
N PHE A 65 25.14 -0.47 -0.93
CA PHE A 65 24.10 -0.19 0.07
C PHE A 65 23.56 1.24 -0.03
N GLN A 66 24.44 2.21 -0.29
CA GLN A 66 24.04 3.61 -0.43
C GLN A 66 23.25 3.85 -1.71
N ALA A 67 23.62 3.17 -2.80
CA ALA A 67 22.85 3.18 -4.05
C ALA A 67 21.47 2.53 -3.85
N GLU A 68 21.40 1.38 -3.18
CA GLU A 68 20.15 0.69 -2.86
C GLU A 68 19.24 1.55 -1.97
N LEU A 69 19.79 2.19 -0.94
CA LEU A 69 19.03 3.10 -0.08
C LEU A 69 18.49 4.31 -0.85
N SER A 70 19.28 4.85 -1.79
CA SER A 70 18.83 5.94 -2.66
C SER A 70 17.71 5.49 -3.58
N ALA A 71 17.85 4.33 -4.22
CA ALA A 71 16.83 3.74 -5.08
C ALA A 71 15.53 3.48 -4.31
N ALA A 72 15.61 2.86 -3.12
CA ALA A 72 14.45 2.62 -2.25
C ALA A 72 13.75 3.92 -1.83
N ARG A 73 14.51 4.99 -1.56
CA ARG A 73 13.93 6.32 -1.25
C ARG A 73 13.21 6.93 -2.46
N HIS A 74 13.76 6.78 -3.65
CA HIS A 74 13.12 7.24 -4.89
C HIS A 74 11.84 6.45 -5.17
N GLU A 75 11.87 5.13 -5.05
CA GLU A 75 10.71 4.27 -5.22
C GLU A 75 9.63 4.60 -4.19
N ALA A 76 9.98 4.74 -2.91
CA ALA A 76 9.03 5.14 -1.88
C ALA A 76 8.42 6.52 -2.13
N ALA A 77 9.20 7.47 -2.68
CA ALA A 77 8.69 8.78 -3.07
C ALA A 77 7.72 8.68 -4.25
N ALA A 78 8.05 7.87 -5.26
CA ALA A 78 7.18 7.60 -6.41
C ALA A 78 5.86 6.96 -5.98
N ILE A 79 5.90 5.92 -5.14
CA ILE A 79 4.70 5.26 -4.60
C ILE A 79 3.82 6.25 -3.86
N ARG A 80 4.40 7.12 -3.00
CA ARG A 80 3.63 8.14 -2.29
C ARG A 80 2.99 9.15 -3.23
N GLN A 81 3.69 9.55 -4.29
CA GLN A 81 3.16 10.47 -5.28
C GLN A 81 2.00 9.85 -6.04
N THR A 82 2.16 8.63 -6.55
CA THR A 82 1.09 7.87 -7.23
C THR A 82 -0.12 7.69 -6.33
N ALA A 83 0.08 7.28 -5.07
CA ALA A 83 -1.03 7.11 -4.12
C ALA A 83 -1.76 8.43 -3.81
N ALA A 84 -1.04 9.57 -3.78
CA ALA A 84 -1.65 10.88 -3.58
C ALA A 84 -2.48 11.30 -4.79
N GLU A 85 -1.98 11.07 -6.01
CA GLU A 85 -2.68 11.36 -7.27
C GLU A 85 -3.93 10.47 -7.42
N GLU A 86 -3.79 9.17 -7.22
CA GLU A 86 -4.90 8.21 -7.24
C GLU A 86 -5.95 8.53 -6.16
N GLY A 87 -5.50 8.85 -4.95
CA GLY A 87 -6.39 9.25 -3.86
C GLY A 87 -7.16 10.54 -4.18
N ALA A 88 -6.50 11.55 -4.75
CA ALA A 88 -7.15 12.77 -5.17
C ALA A 88 -8.18 12.52 -6.30
N ALA A 89 -7.82 11.69 -7.28
CA ALA A 89 -8.71 11.30 -8.37
C ALA A 89 -9.92 10.52 -7.85
N LEU A 90 -9.73 9.58 -6.92
CA LEU A 90 -10.80 8.80 -6.30
C LEU A 90 -11.76 9.71 -5.52
N VAL A 91 -11.24 10.63 -4.72
CA VAL A 91 -12.08 11.59 -3.97
C VAL A 91 -12.87 12.48 -4.92
N ALA A 92 -12.26 12.93 -6.03
CA ALA A 92 -12.98 13.70 -7.05
C ALA A 92 -14.09 12.88 -7.72
N ALA A 93 -13.81 11.63 -8.07
CA ALA A 93 -14.79 10.72 -8.67
C ALA A 93 -15.97 10.45 -7.71
N LEU A 94 -15.70 10.13 -6.45
CA LEU A 94 -16.73 9.89 -5.42
C LEU A 94 -17.57 11.14 -5.15
N ARG A 95 -16.97 12.33 -5.17
CA ARG A 95 -17.71 13.59 -5.06
C ARG A 95 -18.64 13.82 -6.25
N ALA A 96 -18.15 13.58 -7.47
CA ALA A 96 -18.96 13.73 -8.68
C ALA A 96 -20.14 12.73 -8.69
N GLU A 97 -19.88 11.47 -8.34
CA GLU A 97 -20.91 10.45 -8.20
C GLU A 97 -21.92 10.82 -7.12
N GLY A 98 -21.46 11.27 -5.95
CA GLY A 98 -22.33 11.70 -4.86
C GLY A 98 -23.23 12.88 -5.24
N LEU A 99 -22.72 13.85 -6.02
CA LEU A 99 -23.53 14.94 -6.55
C LEU A 99 -24.59 14.44 -7.52
N GLN A 100 -24.23 13.52 -8.43
CA GLN A 100 -25.17 12.92 -9.37
C GLN A 100 -26.26 12.12 -8.65
N GLN A 101 -25.89 11.32 -7.65
CA GLN A 101 -26.85 10.56 -6.84
C GLN A 101 -27.79 11.49 -6.07
N ARG A 102 -27.26 12.56 -5.48
CA ARG A 102 -28.07 13.59 -4.81
C ARG A 102 -29.08 14.21 -5.77
N GLU A 103 -28.65 14.61 -6.96
CA GLU A 103 -29.55 15.22 -7.96
C GLU A 103 -30.65 14.26 -8.40
N ARG A 104 -30.33 12.97 -8.61
CA ARG A 104 -31.32 11.94 -8.90
C ARG A 104 -32.34 11.79 -7.76
N LEU A 105 -31.86 11.70 -6.51
CA LEU A 105 -32.71 11.57 -5.34
C LEU A 105 -33.65 12.78 -5.18
N VAL A 106 -33.13 13.99 -5.38
CA VAL A 106 -33.93 15.23 -5.31
C VAL A 106 -34.99 15.26 -6.41
N ALA A 107 -34.63 14.87 -7.63
CA ALA A 107 -35.60 14.81 -8.74
C ALA A 107 -36.71 13.79 -8.44
N GLU A 108 -36.37 12.60 -7.95
CA GLU A 108 -37.34 11.57 -7.55
C GLU A 108 -38.24 12.06 -6.40
N ALA A 109 -37.65 12.67 -5.37
CA ALA A 109 -38.41 13.22 -4.25
C ALA A 109 -39.37 14.35 -4.68
N GLN A 110 -38.98 15.19 -5.65
CA GLN A 110 -39.87 16.21 -6.20
C GLN A 110 -41.06 15.60 -6.94
N VAL A 111 -40.84 14.52 -7.70
CA VAL A 111 -41.92 13.79 -8.38
C VAL A 111 -42.88 13.16 -7.36
N GLN A 112 -42.38 12.52 -6.30
CA GLN A 112 -43.23 11.98 -5.25
C GLN A 112 -44.00 13.07 -4.51
N LEU A 113 -43.33 14.17 -4.13
CA LEU A 113 -43.99 15.29 -3.45
C LEU A 113 -45.10 15.91 -4.30
N ALA A 114 -44.90 15.99 -5.63
CA ALA A 114 -45.94 16.47 -6.53
C ALA A 114 -47.14 15.51 -6.58
N ALA A 115 -46.90 14.20 -6.60
CA ALA A 115 -47.97 13.20 -6.53
C ALA A 115 -48.73 13.26 -5.20
N ASP A 116 -48.01 13.36 -4.08
CA ASP A 116 -48.59 13.46 -2.73
C ASP A 116 -49.45 14.72 -2.57
N LYS A 117 -49.04 15.84 -3.17
CA LYS A 117 -49.86 17.06 -3.19
C LYS A 117 -51.20 16.85 -3.89
N VAL A 118 -51.20 16.19 -5.05
CA VAL A 118 -52.44 15.92 -5.80
C VAL A 118 -53.36 15.00 -4.99
N LEU A 119 -52.80 13.98 -4.33
CA LEU A 119 -53.57 13.09 -3.46
C LEU A 119 -54.16 13.84 -2.26
N ALA A 120 -53.35 14.66 -1.58
CA ALA A 120 -53.79 15.46 -0.43
C ALA A 120 -54.86 16.50 -0.81
N GLU A 121 -54.76 17.14 -1.98
CA GLU A 121 -55.78 18.06 -2.48
C GLU A 121 -57.11 17.33 -2.78
N ALA A 122 -57.04 16.11 -3.34
CA ALA A 122 -58.22 15.30 -3.60
C ALA A 122 -58.91 14.86 -2.31
N GLU A 123 -58.15 14.40 -1.31
CA GLU A 123 -58.65 14.02 0.01
C GLU A 123 -59.27 15.21 0.75
N LEU A 124 -58.59 16.36 0.76
CA LEU A 124 -59.12 17.59 1.36
C LEU A 124 -60.44 18.02 0.71
N ARG A 125 -60.57 17.87 -0.61
CA ARG A 125 -61.81 18.21 -1.32
C ARG A 125 -62.96 17.28 -0.91
N GLU A 126 -62.69 15.99 -0.75
CA GLU A 126 -63.68 15.03 -0.27
C GLU A 126 -64.15 15.36 1.15
N ASP A 127 -63.21 15.69 2.04
CA ASP A 127 -63.51 16.07 3.42
C ASP A 127 -64.32 17.37 3.52
N VAL A 128 -63.99 18.37 2.70
CA VAL A 128 -64.78 19.62 2.64
C VAL A 128 -66.21 19.34 2.17
N ILE A 129 -66.40 18.46 1.18
CA ILE A 129 -67.75 18.07 0.72
C ILE A 129 -68.51 17.35 1.85
N LYS A 130 -67.87 16.42 2.56
CA LYS A 130 -68.49 15.72 3.71
C LYS A 130 -68.94 16.71 4.78
N VAL A 131 -68.06 17.61 5.22
CA VAL A 131 -68.36 18.61 6.26
C VAL A 131 -69.46 19.57 5.81
N ALA A 132 -69.43 20.04 4.55
CA ALA A 132 -70.47 20.91 4.01
C ALA A 132 -71.84 20.21 3.95
N THR A 133 -71.88 18.93 3.58
CA THR A 133 -73.11 18.13 3.51
C THR A 133 -73.68 17.85 4.91
N GLU A 134 -72.81 17.60 5.89
CA GLU A 134 -73.20 17.44 7.30
C GLU A 134 -73.78 18.74 7.87
N LEU A 135 -73.13 19.89 7.62
CA LEU A 135 -73.62 21.20 8.05
C LEU A 135 -74.97 21.54 7.41
N ALA A 136 -75.11 21.31 6.11
CA ALA A 136 -76.37 21.50 5.40
C ALA A 136 -77.50 20.64 5.97
N SER A 137 -77.21 19.37 6.28
CA SER A 137 -78.17 18.46 6.93
C SER A 137 -78.61 18.95 8.31
N ARG A 138 -77.68 19.51 9.11
CA ARG A 138 -77.99 20.06 10.44
C ARG A 138 -78.78 21.38 10.38
N VAL A 139 -78.54 22.24 9.39
CA VAL A 139 -79.25 23.52 9.22
C VAL A 139 -80.67 23.31 8.67
N VAL A 140 -80.86 22.34 7.76
CA VAL A 140 -82.17 22.00 7.19
C VAL A 140 -83.05 21.23 8.20
N GLY A 141 -82.44 20.66 9.26
CA GLY A 141 -83.18 20.20 10.43
C GLY A 141 -83.96 18.90 10.24
N GLU A 142 -83.62 18.07 9.25
CA GLU A 142 -84.31 16.79 9.05
C GLU A 142 -83.36 15.75 8.42
N PRO A 143 -83.31 14.50 8.94
CA PRO A 143 -82.41 13.49 8.43
C PRO A 143 -82.81 13.10 7.00
N LEU A 144 -81.82 13.08 6.10
CA LEU A 144 -81.94 12.62 4.71
C LEU A 144 -82.18 11.10 4.63
N ALA A 145 -83.27 10.62 5.22
CA ALA A 145 -83.74 9.25 5.08
C ALA A 145 -84.68 9.06 3.88
N ASP A 146 -85.04 10.13 3.15
CA ASP A 146 -86.07 10.06 2.11
C ASP A 146 -85.63 10.49 0.70
N LEU A 147 -84.47 10.00 0.26
CA LEU A 147 -84.10 10.04 -1.17
C LEU A 147 -84.90 9.01 -2.01
N SER A 148 -85.72 8.18 -1.39
CA SER A 148 -86.72 7.33 -2.07
C SER A 148 -87.86 8.14 -2.69
N SER A 149 -88.32 9.22 -2.04
CA SER A 149 -89.46 10.00 -2.52
C SER A 149 -89.13 10.94 -3.69
N THR A 150 -87.87 11.35 -3.87
CA THR A 150 -87.51 12.29 -4.95
C THR A 150 -87.57 11.65 -6.35
N ARG A 151 -87.34 10.33 -6.48
CA ARG A 151 -87.54 9.60 -7.75
C ARG A 151 -89.02 9.41 -8.08
N ALA A 152 -89.87 9.12 -7.08
CA ALA A 152 -91.31 8.94 -7.28
C ALA A 152 -91.99 10.23 -7.76
N ILE A 153 -91.60 11.39 -7.20
CA ILE A 153 -92.16 12.69 -7.60
C ILE A 153 -91.69 13.08 -9.02
N ALA A 154 -90.45 12.76 -9.40
CA ALA A 154 -89.93 13.05 -10.74
C ALA A 154 -90.57 12.18 -11.85
N GLU A 155 -91.05 10.97 -11.54
CA GLU A 155 -91.82 10.14 -12.47
C GLU A 155 -93.28 10.61 -12.61
N GLU A 156 -93.90 11.09 -11.53
CA GLU A 156 -95.27 11.62 -11.57
C GLU A 156 -95.38 12.91 -12.40
N TYR A 157 -94.38 13.80 -12.32
CA TYR A 157 -94.31 14.99 -13.18
C TYR A 157 -94.09 14.65 -14.67
N ARG A 158 -93.39 13.55 -14.97
CA ARG A 158 -93.15 13.12 -16.36
C ARG A 158 -94.42 12.57 -17.02
N ASN A 159 -95.25 11.83 -16.27
CA ASN A 159 -96.45 11.18 -16.80
C ASN A 159 -97.63 12.15 -17.03
N ARG A 160 -97.64 13.29 -16.31
CA ARG A 160 -98.70 14.32 -16.41
C ARG A 160 -98.48 15.32 -17.55
N ALA A 161 -97.31 15.33 -18.19
CA ALA A 161 -96.99 16.21 -19.32
C ALA A 161 -97.28 15.57 -20.69
N THR A 162 -97.83 14.34 -20.74
CA THR A 162 -98.05 13.56 -21.98
C THR A 162 -99.51 13.16 -22.20
N VAL A 163 -100.49 13.93 -21.71
CA VAL A 163 -101.93 13.85 -22.06
C VAL A 163 -102.37 15.20 -22.60
#